data_AF-A0A3D0STY2-F1
#
_entry.id   AF-A0A3D0STY2-F1
#
_cell.length_a   1.000
_cell.length_b   1.000
_cell.length_c   1.000
_cell.angle_alpha   90.00
_cell.angle_beta   90.00
_cell.angle_gamma   90.00
#
_symmetry.space_group_name_H-M   'P 1'
#
loop_
_entity.id
_entity.type
_entity.pdbx_description
1 polymer ?
#
loop_
_entity_poly.entity_id
_entity_poly.type
_entity_poly.pdbx_seq_one_letter_code
_entity_poly.pdbx_strand_id
1 'polypeptide(L)'
;MSVTINLGQAIHALSDALDLVGVDEVFHGKRVGFMALQCGRDLDLCEPELEDLFHAGLLHDCGVSSTHVHRCLIDKIDWEDVELHCVKGSELLGQFSPLAPLKNIVRYHHTHWDAFPRLDIPRNTARLANLIYLVDRV
;
A
#
# COMPACT_ATOMS: atom_id res chain seq x y z
N MET A 1 9.02 7.54 31.22
CA MET A 1 7.56 7.36 31.04
C MET A 1 7.39 6.53 29.77
N SER A 2 6.73 5.38 29.83
CA SER A 2 6.50 4.52 28.66
C SER A 2 5.02 4.57 28.30
N VAL A 3 4.70 4.76 27.02
CA VAL A 3 3.33 4.74 26.48
C VAL A 3 3.14 3.44 25.71
N THR A 4 2.00 2.77 25.92
CA THR A 4 1.62 1.59 25.14
C THR A 4 0.70 2.04 24.01
N ILE A 5 0.97 1.61 22.78
CA ILE A 5 0.22 2.00 21.58
C ILE A 5 -0.23 0.73 20.86
N ASN A 6 -1.50 0.68 20.45
CA ASN A 6 -2.00 -0.36 19.55
C ASN A 6 -1.51 -0.08 18.13
N LEU A 7 -0.83 -1.04 17.50
CA LEU A 7 -0.23 -0.86 16.18
C LEU A 7 -1.28 -0.52 15.10
N GLY A 8 -2.43 -1.21 15.09
CA GLY A 8 -3.52 -0.91 14.16
C GLY A 8 -4.04 0.52 14.31
N GLN A 9 -4.22 1.00 15.54
CA GLN A 9 -4.60 2.41 15.77
C GLN A 9 -3.53 3.40 15.30
N ALA A 10 -2.25 3.07 15.48
CA ALA A 10 -1.16 3.88 14.96
C ALA A 10 -1.15 3.92 13.43
N ILE A 11 -1.37 2.78 12.76
CA ILE A 11 -1.49 2.69 11.30
C ILE A 11 -2.67 3.53 10.81
N HIS A 12 -3.83 3.45 11.47
CA HIS A 12 -4.98 4.29 11.15
C HIS A 12 -4.66 5.79 11.26
N ALA A 13 -4.02 6.22 12.35
CA ALA A 13 -3.61 7.61 12.53
C ALA A 13 -2.57 8.05 11.48
N LEU A 14 -1.66 7.16 11.08
CA LEU A 14 -0.74 7.42 9.97
C LEU A 14 -1.47 7.56 8.64
N SER A 15 -2.46 6.69 8.36
CA SER A 15 -3.32 6.79 7.17
C SER A 15 -4.11 8.10 7.16
N ASP A 16 -4.66 8.53 8.31
CA ASP A 16 -5.30 9.85 8.45
C ASP A 16 -4.32 10.99 8.13
N ALA A 17 -3.06 10.89 8.57
CA ALA A 17 -2.05 11.90 8.27
C ALA A 17 -1.67 11.91 6.79
N LEU A 18 -1.58 10.74 6.14
CA LEU A 18 -1.32 10.61 4.71
C LEU A 18 -2.44 11.23 3.86
N ASP A 19 -3.71 11.06 4.26
CA ASP A 19 -4.86 11.70 3.60
C ASP A 19 -4.74 13.25 3.56
N LEU A 20 -3.95 13.86 4.46
CA LEU A 20 -3.74 15.31 4.52
C LEU A 20 -2.59 15.81 3.64
N VAL A 21 -1.78 14.91 3.07
CA VAL A 21 -0.58 15.25 2.30
C VAL A 21 -0.51 14.45 1.01
N GLY A 22 -0.68 15.13 -0.12
CA GLY A 22 -0.30 14.59 -1.43
C GLY A 22 -1.32 13.65 -2.10
N VAL A 23 -2.53 13.50 -1.55
CA VAL A 23 -3.63 12.77 -2.17
C VAL A 23 -4.83 13.72 -2.25
N ASP A 24 -5.31 14.05 -3.47
CA ASP A 24 -6.47 14.93 -3.66
C ASP A 24 -7.80 14.28 -3.22
N GLU A 25 -7.75 13.00 -2.82
CA GLU A 25 -8.89 12.22 -2.37
C GLU A 25 -8.77 11.81 -0.90
N VAL A 26 -9.58 12.46 -0.06
CA VAL A 26 -9.72 12.09 1.35
C VAL A 26 -10.19 10.63 1.45
N PHE A 27 -9.55 9.87 2.34
CA PHE A 27 -9.83 8.45 2.60
C PHE A 27 -9.43 7.47 1.49
N HIS A 28 -8.60 7.86 0.51
CA HIS A 28 -8.14 6.97 -0.57
C HIS A 28 -7.61 5.63 -0.04
N GLY A 29 -6.55 5.66 0.78
CA GLY A 29 -5.96 4.46 1.35
C GLY A 29 -6.94 3.62 2.18
N LYS A 30 -7.92 4.26 2.84
CA LYS A 30 -8.98 3.56 3.59
C LYS A 30 -9.94 2.81 2.67
N ARG A 31 -10.34 3.42 1.55
CA ARG A 31 -11.19 2.75 0.55
C ARG A 31 -10.43 1.58 -0.08
N VAL A 32 -9.18 1.79 -0.50
CA VAL A 32 -8.31 0.75 -1.06
C VAL A 32 -8.14 -0.40 -0.08
N GLY A 33 -7.75 -0.13 1.17
CA GLY A 33 -7.61 -1.15 2.21
C GLY A 33 -8.90 -1.93 2.45
N PHE A 34 -10.04 -1.24 2.54
CA PHE A 34 -11.34 -1.89 2.74
C PHE A 34 -11.76 -2.76 1.55
N MET A 35 -11.62 -2.26 0.32
CA MET A 35 -11.94 -3.01 -0.90
C MET A 35 -11.03 -4.23 -1.04
N ALA A 36 -9.73 -4.07 -0.82
CA ALA A 36 -8.76 -5.17 -0.85
C ALA A 36 -9.10 -6.23 0.20
N LEU A 37 -9.48 -5.83 1.42
CA LEU A 37 -9.93 -6.74 2.47
C LEU A 37 -11.16 -7.54 2.05
N GLN A 38 -12.17 -6.92 1.42
CA GLN A 38 -13.35 -7.66 0.94
C GLN A 38 -12.98 -8.64 -0.17
N CYS A 39 -12.18 -8.21 -1.16
CA CYS A 39 -11.69 -9.13 -2.19
C CYS A 39 -10.87 -10.28 -1.59
N GLY A 40 -10.07 -10.01 -0.56
CA GLY A 40 -9.30 -11.03 0.14
C GLY A 40 -10.17 -12.08 0.82
N ARG A 41 -11.27 -11.64 1.46
CA ARG A 41 -12.26 -12.53 2.08
C ARG A 41 -12.98 -13.41 1.07
N ASP A 42 -13.37 -12.84 -0.06
CA ASP A 42 -14.01 -13.59 -1.15
C ASP A 42 -13.08 -14.62 -1.80
N LEU A 43 -11.76 -14.49 -1.58
CA LEU A 43 -10.73 -15.43 -2.03
C LEU A 43 -10.19 -16.32 -0.90
N ASP A 44 -10.90 -16.41 0.24
CA ASP A 44 -10.56 -17.24 1.39
C ASP A 44 -9.12 -17.06 1.91
N LEU A 45 -8.61 -15.82 1.92
CA LEU A 45 -7.33 -15.50 2.57
C LEU A 45 -7.41 -15.74 4.08
N CYS A 46 -6.30 -16.18 4.69
CA CYS A 46 -6.27 -16.35 6.14
C CYS A 46 -6.15 -15.00 6.87
N GLU A 47 -6.52 -14.95 8.16
CA GLU A 47 -6.55 -13.71 8.95
C GLU A 47 -5.24 -12.90 8.91
N PRO A 48 -4.04 -13.50 9.04
CA PRO A 48 -2.79 -12.74 8.88
C PRO A 48 -2.63 -12.10 7.50
N GLU A 49 -3.04 -12.78 6.42
CA GLU A 49 -2.98 -12.24 5.07
C GLU A 49 -3.98 -11.10 4.87
N LEU A 50 -5.17 -11.21 5.48
CA LEU A 50 -6.18 -10.15 5.48
C LEU A 50 -5.71 -8.90 6.24
N GLU A 51 -5.06 -9.10 7.39
CA GLU A 51 -4.48 -8.01 8.19
C GLU A 51 -3.34 -7.31 7.42
N ASP A 52 -2.43 -8.07 6.83
CA ASP A 52 -1.36 -7.53 5.99
C ASP A 52 -1.92 -6.78 4.78
N LEU A 53 -2.94 -7.34 4.11
CA LEU A 53 -3.58 -6.72 2.96
C LEU A 53 -4.27 -5.40 3.32
N PHE A 54 -4.99 -5.38 4.45
CA PHE A 54 -5.64 -4.18 4.93
C PHE A 54 -4.63 -3.09 5.29
N HIS A 55 -3.61 -3.41 6.09
CA HIS A 55 -2.58 -2.46 6.48
C HIS A 55 -1.75 -1.96 5.29
N ALA A 56 -1.39 -2.84 4.36
CA ALA A 56 -0.70 -2.45 3.14
C ALA A 56 -1.57 -1.55 2.27
N GLY A 57 -2.88 -1.81 2.16
CA GLY A 57 -3.81 -0.92 1.45
C GLY A 57 -3.91 0.46 2.10
N LEU A 58 -3.89 0.56 3.44
CA LEU A 58 -3.87 1.85 4.14
C LEU A 58 -2.60 2.68 3.90
N LEU A 59 -1.48 2.00 3.64
CA LEU A 59 -0.14 2.59 3.61
C LEU A 59 0.54 2.54 2.24
N HIS A 60 -0.12 2.05 1.18
CA HIS A 60 0.54 1.79 -0.12
C HIS A 60 1.19 3.06 -0.70
N ASP A 61 0.55 4.21 -0.52
CA ASP A 61 1.03 5.52 -0.97
C ASP A 61 1.91 6.26 0.04
N CYS A 62 2.39 5.62 1.11
CA CYS A 62 3.20 6.31 2.12
C CYS A 62 4.53 6.87 1.59
N GLY A 63 4.95 6.49 0.39
CA GLY A 63 6.10 7.06 -0.32
C GLY A 63 5.81 8.36 -1.07
N VAL A 64 4.55 8.77 -1.25
CA VAL A 64 4.18 10.00 -1.97
C VAL A 64 4.61 11.22 -1.17
N SER A 65 5.43 12.11 -1.74
CA SER A 65 6.06 13.20 -0.97
C SER A 65 5.78 14.63 -1.39
N SER A 66 4.94 14.91 -2.39
CA SER A 66 4.40 16.27 -2.58
C SER A 66 3.25 16.34 -3.59
N THR A 67 2.47 17.42 -3.50
CA THR A 67 1.42 17.86 -4.46
C THR A 67 1.92 18.06 -5.90
N HIS A 68 3.22 18.05 -6.17
CA HIS A 68 3.77 18.10 -7.54
C HIS A 68 3.76 16.73 -8.23
N VAL A 69 3.91 15.64 -7.45
CA VAL A 69 3.86 14.25 -7.91
C VAL A 69 2.42 13.84 -8.24
N HIS A 70 1.45 14.36 -7.48
CA HIS A 70 0.03 14.05 -7.65
C HIS A 70 -0.59 14.57 -8.95
N ARG A 71 -0.21 15.77 -9.39
CA ARG A 71 -0.71 16.37 -10.65
C ARG A 71 -0.32 15.57 -11.91
N CYS A 72 0.68 14.69 -11.78
CA CYS A 72 1.17 13.84 -12.86
C CYS A 72 0.56 12.43 -12.83
N LEU A 73 0.09 11.96 -11.67
CA LEU A 73 -0.58 10.65 -11.50
C LEU A 73 -1.92 10.57 -12.24
N ILE A 74 -2.64 11.68 -12.34
CA ILE A 74 -3.95 11.75 -13.01
C ILE A 74 -3.80 11.85 -14.54
N ASP A 75 -2.69 12.43 -15.04
CA ASP A 75 -2.58 12.84 -16.45
C ASP A 75 -1.72 11.93 -17.34
N LYS A 76 -0.84 11.06 -16.82
CA LYS A 76 -0.17 10.03 -17.66
C LYS A 76 0.02 8.69 -16.96
N ILE A 77 -0.29 7.64 -17.73
CA ILE A 77 -0.31 6.24 -17.33
C ILE A 77 1.11 5.62 -17.23
N ASP A 78 2.16 6.35 -17.61
CA ASP A 78 3.57 5.94 -17.51
C ASP A 78 4.41 7.11 -16.95
N TRP A 79 4.67 7.12 -15.65
CA TRP A 79 5.57 8.09 -15.02
C TRP A 79 6.66 7.38 -14.23
N GLU A 80 7.89 7.89 -14.35
CA GLU A 80 9.06 7.52 -13.52
C GLU A 80 8.79 7.70 -12.01
N ASP A 81 7.82 8.55 -11.64
CA ASP A 81 7.39 8.79 -10.25
C ASP A 81 6.58 7.65 -9.62
N VAL A 82 5.95 6.78 -10.43
CA VAL A 82 5.16 5.64 -9.92
C VAL A 82 6.08 4.63 -9.25
N GLU A 83 7.22 4.33 -9.87
CA GLU A 83 8.20 3.44 -9.28
C GLU A 83 8.89 4.08 -8.05
N LEU A 84 9.12 5.39 -8.11
CA LEU A 84 9.82 6.11 -7.04
C LEU A 84 9.07 6.06 -5.71
N HIS A 85 7.75 6.31 -5.69
CA HIS A 85 7.00 6.27 -4.42
C HIS A 85 6.87 4.83 -3.90
N CYS A 86 6.74 3.83 -4.79
CA CYS A 86 6.76 2.42 -4.39
C CYS A 86 8.07 2.04 -3.67
N VAL A 87 9.21 2.46 -4.23
CA VAL A 87 10.54 2.26 -3.62
C VAL A 87 10.61 2.95 -2.27
N LYS A 88 10.27 4.24 -2.22
CA LYS A 88 10.34 5.04 -0.99
C LYS A 88 9.42 4.52 0.10
N GLY A 89 8.18 4.15 -0.24
CA GLY A 89 7.23 3.55 0.70
C GLY A 89 7.76 2.24 1.27
N SER A 90 8.28 1.36 0.41
CA SER A 90 8.94 0.13 0.83
C SER A 90 10.13 0.37 1.77
N GLU A 91 10.97 1.36 1.48
CA GLU A 91 12.10 1.72 2.34
C GLU A 91 11.64 2.25 3.70
N LEU A 92 10.61 3.11 3.74
CA LEU A 92 10.04 3.64 4.98
C LEU A 92 9.49 2.53 5.86
N LEU A 93 8.67 1.62 5.30
CA LEU A 93 8.11 0.50 6.05
C LEU A 93 9.19 -0.50 6.48
N GLY A 94 10.21 -0.71 5.64
CA GLY A 94 11.34 -1.59 5.95
C GLY A 94 12.20 -1.14 7.13
N GLN A 95 12.18 0.15 7.48
CA GLN A 95 12.94 0.71 8.62
C GLN A 95 12.28 0.47 9.98
N PHE A 96 11.01 0.05 10.01
CA PHE A 96 10.28 -0.18 11.25
C PHE A 96 9.82 -1.64 11.33
N SER A 97 10.44 -2.42 12.23
CA SER A 97 10.25 -3.87 12.30
C SER A 97 8.78 -4.33 12.32
N PRO A 98 7.83 -3.65 13.01
CA PRO A 98 6.42 -4.05 12.98
C PRO A 98 5.73 -3.89 11.62
N LEU A 99 6.22 -3.01 10.74
CA LEU A 99 5.65 -2.78 9.40
C LEU A 99 6.51 -3.36 8.26
N ALA A 100 7.72 -3.80 8.57
CA ALA A 100 8.64 -4.40 7.60
C ALA A 100 8.05 -5.56 6.76
N PRO A 101 7.12 -6.42 7.28
CA PRO A 101 6.47 -7.44 6.46
C PRO A 101 5.71 -6.88 5.25
N LEU A 102 5.19 -5.66 5.35
CA LEU A 102 4.37 -5.02 4.31
C LEU A 102 5.20 -4.41 3.18
N LYS A 103 6.52 -4.24 3.37
CA LYS A 103 7.37 -3.46 2.47
C LYS A 103 7.32 -3.93 1.02
N ASN A 104 7.30 -5.25 0.79
CA ASN A 104 7.28 -5.79 -0.56
C ASN A 104 5.88 -5.72 -1.18
N ILE A 105 4.83 -5.79 -0.37
CA ILE A 105 3.46 -5.58 -0.86
C ILE A 105 3.35 -4.16 -1.42
N VAL A 106 3.85 -3.18 -0.65
CA VAL A 106 3.92 -1.78 -1.08
C VAL A 106 4.90 -1.56 -2.24
N ARG A 107 6.05 -2.23 -2.29
CA ARG A 107 7.02 -2.07 -3.39
C ARG A 107 6.43 -2.41 -4.76
N TYR A 108 5.51 -3.37 -4.80
CA TYR A 108 5.00 -3.97 -6.03
C TYR A 108 3.52 -3.68 -6.28
N HIS A 109 2.88 -2.77 -5.53
CA HIS A 109 1.44 -2.51 -5.66
C HIS A 109 1.02 -1.87 -6.99
N HIS A 110 1.96 -1.37 -7.79
CA HIS A 110 1.71 -0.96 -9.19
C HIS A 110 2.17 -1.97 -10.24
N THR A 111 2.61 -3.16 -9.83
CA THR A 111 3.14 -4.18 -10.75
C THR A 111 2.00 -4.91 -11.46
N HIS A 112 2.01 -4.86 -12.80
CA HIS A 112 1.11 -5.66 -13.63
C HIS A 112 1.27 -7.16 -13.36
N TRP A 113 0.16 -7.91 -13.40
CA TRP A 113 0.16 -9.34 -13.09
C TRP A 113 1.18 -10.14 -13.90
N ASP A 114 1.29 -9.84 -15.20
CA ASP A 114 2.17 -10.53 -16.15
C ASP A 114 3.68 -10.25 -15.93
N ALA A 115 4.03 -9.33 -15.03
CA ALA A 115 5.41 -9.07 -14.64
C ALA A 115 5.86 -9.96 -13.46
N PHE A 116 4.96 -10.38 -12.58
CA PHE A 116 5.31 -11.18 -11.39
C PHE A 116 6.04 -12.50 -11.68
N PRO A 117 5.76 -13.26 -12.76
CA PRO A 117 6.52 -14.47 -13.07
C PRO A 117 8.02 -14.23 -13.30
N ARG A 118 8.42 -12.98 -13.59
CA ARG A 118 9.82 -12.58 -13.79
C ARG A 118 10.48 -12.05 -12.51
N LEU A 119 9.72 -11.88 -11.43
CA LEU A 119 10.20 -11.39 -10.15
C LEU A 119 10.47 -12.56 -9.20
N ASP A 120 11.61 -12.52 -8.51
CA ASP A 120 11.96 -13.49 -7.46
C ASP A 120 11.33 -13.06 -6.12
N ILE A 121 10.00 -13.17 -6.02
CA ILE A 121 9.25 -12.84 -4.81
C ILE A 121 8.23 -13.92 -4.43
N PRO A 122 7.85 -14.03 -3.14
CA PRO A 122 6.84 -14.99 -2.72
C PRO A 122 5.51 -14.76 -3.45
N ARG A 123 4.88 -15.86 -3.88
CA ARG A 123 3.58 -15.82 -4.57
C ARG A 123 2.49 -15.10 -3.76
N ASN A 124 2.54 -15.22 -2.43
CA ASN A 124 1.60 -14.51 -1.57
C ASN A 124 1.79 -12.98 -1.68
N THR A 125 3.02 -12.49 -1.60
CA THR A 125 3.34 -11.06 -1.79
C THR A 125 2.86 -10.56 -3.15
N ALA A 126 3.10 -11.32 -4.23
CA ALA A 126 2.60 -10.96 -5.56
C ALA A 126 1.07 -10.84 -5.61
N ARG A 127 0.36 -11.80 -4.97
CA ARG A 127 -1.10 -11.79 -4.87
C ARG A 127 -1.62 -10.58 -4.09
N LEU A 128 -1.06 -10.29 -2.91
CA LEU A 128 -1.51 -9.17 -2.08
C LEU A 128 -1.22 -7.82 -2.75
N ALA A 129 -0.04 -7.65 -3.35
CA ALA A 129 0.31 -6.44 -4.10
C ALA A 129 -0.62 -6.23 -5.30
N ASN A 130 -0.96 -7.30 -6.02
CA ASN A 130 -1.87 -7.20 -7.17
C ASN A 130 -3.33 -6.97 -6.77
N LEU A 131 -3.77 -7.44 -5.61
CA LEU A 131 -5.09 -7.09 -5.09
C LEU A 131 -5.20 -5.59 -4.82
N ILE A 132 -4.16 -4.99 -4.22
CA ILE A 132 -4.10 -3.53 -4.05
C ILE A 132 -4.12 -2.85 -5.43
N TYR A 133 -3.26 -3.29 -6.36
CA TYR A 133 -3.24 -2.75 -7.73
C TYR A 133 -4.61 -2.73 -8.42
N LEU A 134 -5.41 -3.79 -8.20
CA LEU A 134 -6.73 -3.93 -8.79
C LEU A 134 -7.70 -2.90 -8.23
N VAL A 135 -7.78 -2.78 -6.90
CA VAL A 135 -8.78 -1.94 -6.23
C VAL A 135 -8.40 -0.46 -6.15
N ASP A 136 -7.11 -0.14 -6.28
CA ASP A 136 -6.58 1.24 -6.30
C ASP A 136 -7.04 2.05 -7.53
N ARG A 137 -7.59 1.38 -8.54
CA ARG A 137 -8.02 1.97 -9.82
C ARG A 137 -9.54 2.12 -9.96
N VAL A 138 -10.29 1.95 -8.87
CA VAL A 138 -11.75 1.97 -8.81
C VAL A 138 -12.23 3.24 -8.11
#